data_AF-A0A8X6YG72-F1
#
_entry.id   AF-A0A8X6YG72-F1
#
_cell.length_a   1.000
_cell.length_b   1.000
_cell.length_c   1.000
_cell.angle_alpha   90.00
_cell.angle_beta   90.00
_cell.angle_gamma   90.00
#
_symmetry.space_group_name_H-M   'P 1'
#
loop_
_entity.id
_entity.type
_entity.pdbx_description
1 polymer ?
#
loop_
_entity_poly.entity_id
_entity_poly.type
_entity_poly.pdbx_seq_one_letter_code
_entity_poly.pdbx_strand_id
1 'polypeptide(L)'
;MEPSTTSAGSQTDTFGEVIDMLSQKDIAIEKLMSTKEINFISENIRDDTQMKCVTSFTIKEFYCIYRFLMIEDDLSMDTKRPIDRYFLFLVKLRTGISNEFLAILFGFSDSTVSCDFNFVTDVLYEKFKLQDVFPSKDQVIRYMPPPFRMYCKNVRIIVDCTEIEMQKPSSPILVVVTKMLIPLKV
;
A
#
# COMPACT_ATOMS: atom_id res chain seq x y z
N MET A 1 -18.41 -5.02 -59.77
CA MET A 1 -17.57 -4.28 -58.81
C MET A 1 -18.48 -3.97 -57.63
N GLU A 2 -18.62 -4.92 -56.71
CA GLU A 2 -19.46 -4.75 -55.52
C GLU A 2 -18.61 -4.16 -54.38
N PRO A 3 -19.12 -3.19 -53.60
CA PRO A 3 -18.43 -2.71 -52.43
C PRO A 3 -18.73 -3.62 -51.22
N SER A 4 -17.68 -4.25 -50.71
CA SER A 4 -17.67 -4.93 -49.43
C SER A 4 -17.86 -3.93 -48.29
N THR A 5 -18.95 -4.06 -47.53
CA THR A 5 -19.18 -3.33 -46.29
C THR A 5 -18.37 -3.95 -45.15
N THR A 6 -17.20 -3.39 -44.86
CA THR A 6 -16.49 -3.65 -43.61
C THR A 6 -17.24 -2.97 -42.48
N SER A 7 -17.99 -3.74 -41.70
CA SER A 7 -18.57 -3.32 -40.42
C SER A 7 -17.42 -2.99 -39.45
N ALA A 8 -17.18 -1.70 -39.23
CA ALA A 8 -16.26 -1.23 -38.20
C ALA A 8 -16.94 -1.39 -36.84
N GLY A 9 -16.48 -2.36 -36.04
CA GLY A 9 -16.90 -2.55 -34.65
C GLY A 9 -16.72 -1.26 -33.84
N SER A 10 -17.80 -0.85 -33.17
CA SER A 10 -17.90 0.40 -32.43
C SER A 10 -17.13 0.33 -31.11
N GLN A 11 -16.41 1.40 -30.76
CA GLN A 11 -15.70 1.58 -29.48
C GLN A 11 -16.64 1.81 -28.27
N THR A 12 -17.96 1.61 -28.41
CA THR A 12 -18.95 1.85 -27.36
C THR A 12 -19.16 0.66 -26.42
N ASP A 13 -18.70 -0.54 -26.78
CA ASP A 13 -18.95 -1.76 -26.00
C ASP A 13 -18.14 -1.80 -24.69
N THR A 14 -17.11 -0.97 -24.54
CA THR A 14 -16.22 -1.00 -23.38
C THR A 14 -16.78 -0.30 -22.14
N PHE A 15 -17.64 0.71 -22.30
CA PHE A 15 -18.15 1.50 -21.16
C PHE A 15 -19.26 0.77 -20.40
N GLY A 16 -20.12 0.06 -21.12
CA GLY A 16 -21.17 -0.79 -20.53
C GLY A 16 -20.57 -1.93 -19.71
N GLU A 17 -19.54 -2.60 -20.24
CA GLU A 17 -18.82 -3.66 -19.53
C GLU A 17 -18.15 -3.16 -18.24
N VAL A 18 -17.59 -1.95 -18.25
CA VAL A 18 -16.99 -1.35 -17.05
C VAL A 18 -18.04 -1.01 -16.00
N ILE A 19 -19.19 -0.45 -16.40
CA ILE A 19 -20.31 -0.17 -15.50
C ILE A 19 -20.87 -1.47 -14.90
N ASP A 20 -21.02 -2.50 -15.72
CA ASP A 20 -21.50 -3.81 -15.28
C ASP A 20 -20.50 -4.47 -14.33
N MET A 21 -19.18 -4.33 -14.56
CA MET A 21 -18.15 -4.79 -13.62
C MET A 21 -18.17 -4.04 -12.29
N LEU A 22 -18.43 -2.73 -12.30
CA LEU A 22 -18.55 -1.94 -11.07
C LEU A 22 -19.81 -2.33 -10.30
N SER A 23 -20.94 -2.47 -10.99
CA SER A 23 -22.20 -2.95 -10.40
C SER A 23 -22.07 -4.36 -9.81
N GLN A 24 -21.41 -5.27 -10.51
CA GLN A 24 -21.13 -6.62 -10.01
C GLN A 24 -20.22 -6.61 -8.78
N LYS A 25 -19.24 -5.70 -8.73
CA LYS A 25 -18.41 -5.50 -7.53
C LYS A 25 -19.26 -5.02 -6.37
N ASP A 26 -20.12 -4.01 -6.56
CA ASP A 26 -20.98 -3.49 -5.50
C ASP A 26 -21.92 -4.56 -4.94
N ILE A 27 -22.51 -5.39 -5.82
CA ILE A 27 -23.36 -6.53 -5.42
C ILE A 27 -22.55 -7.60 -4.67
N ALA A 28 -21.34 -7.90 -5.12
CA ALA A 28 -20.45 -8.85 -4.43
C ALA A 28 -20.07 -8.33 -3.05
N ILE A 29 -19.87 -7.02 -2.91
CA ILE A 29 -19.59 -6.34 -1.65
C ILE A 29 -20.81 -6.42 -0.72
N GLU A 30 -22.02 -6.11 -1.20
CA GLU A 30 -23.25 -6.26 -0.39
C GLU A 30 -23.50 -7.69 0.05
N LYS A 31 -23.20 -8.67 -0.82
CA LYS A 31 -23.32 -10.09 -0.49
C LYS A 31 -22.30 -10.50 0.58
N LEU A 32 -21.06 -10.04 0.45
CA LEU A 32 -20.00 -10.17 1.45
C LEU A 32 -20.42 -9.55 2.78
N MET A 33 -21.08 -8.39 2.76
CA MET A 33 -21.62 -7.68 3.93
C MET A 33 -22.76 -8.43 4.63
N SER A 34 -23.62 -9.13 3.89
CA SER A 34 -24.69 -9.96 4.46
C SER A 34 -24.17 -11.23 5.17
N THR A 35 -22.96 -11.66 4.81
CA THR A 35 -22.32 -12.86 5.33
C THR A 35 -21.48 -12.44 6.54
N LYS A 36 -22.10 -12.48 7.72
CA LYS A 36 -21.67 -11.88 9.00
C LYS A 36 -20.29 -12.29 9.59
N GLU A 37 -19.36 -12.84 8.82
CA GLU A 37 -18.03 -13.27 9.29
C GLU A 37 -16.93 -13.03 8.25
N ILE A 38 -16.72 -11.79 7.82
CA ILE A 38 -15.42 -11.44 7.23
C ILE A 38 -14.48 -11.10 8.38
N ASN A 39 -13.93 -12.13 9.01
CA ASN A 39 -12.85 -11.95 9.97
C ASN A 39 -11.52 -11.81 9.21
N PHE A 40 -11.33 -10.66 8.54
CA PHE A 40 -10.13 -10.40 7.74
C PHE A 40 -8.97 -9.96 8.65
N ILE A 41 -8.33 -10.95 9.26
CA ILE A 41 -7.16 -10.79 10.14
C ILE A 41 -5.98 -11.60 9.60
N SER A 42 -4.78 -11.22 10.02
CA SER A 42 -3.53 -11.83 9.56
C SER A 42 -3.47 -13.35 9.80
N GLU A 43 -4.09 -13.83 10.89
CA GLU A 43 -4.11 -15.25 11.25
C GLU A 43 -5.02 -16.10 10.35
N ASN A 44 -5.95 -15.48 9.62
CA ASN A 44 -6.87 -16.18 8.71
C ASN A 44 -6.33 -16.29 7.27
N ILE A 45 -5.13 -15.77 7.01
CA ILE A 45 -4.46 -15.88 5.70
C ILE A 45 -3.85 -17.28 5.55
N ARG A 46 -4.29 -18.03 4.53
CA ARG A 46 -4.03 -19.48 4.43
C ARG A 46 -2.61 -19.82 4.00
N ASP A 47 -2.03 -19.02 3.12
CA ASP A 47 -0.75 -19.31 2.47
C ASP A 47 0.01 -18.05 2.06
N ASP A 48 1.28 -18.23 1.68
CA ASP A 48 2.17 -17.16 1.22
C ASP A 48 1.67 -16.47 -0.05
N THR A 49 0.89 -17.14 -0.89
CA THR A 49 0.33 -16.53 -2.11
C THR A 49 -0.69 -15.47 -1.71
N GLN A 50 -1.57 -15.79 -0.76
CA GLN A 50 -2.54 -14.85 -0.22
C GLN A 50 -1.86 -13.73 0.57
N MET A 51 -0.89 -14.05 1.43
CA MET A 51 -0.17 -13.04 2.21
C MET A 51 0.59 -12.05 1.31
N LYS A 52 1.23 -12.54 0.24
CA LYS A 52 1.89 -11.68 -0.75
C LYS A 52 0.91 -10.86 -1.57
N CYS A 53 -0.28 -11.39 -1.86
CA CYS A 53 -1.30 -10.63 -2.56
C CYS A 53 -1.67 -9.36 -1.79
N VAL A 54 -1.89 -9.50 -0.48
CA VAL A 54 -2.43 -8.42 0.36
C VAL A 54 -1.36 -7.59 1.06
N THR A 55 -0.16 -8.11 1.36
CA THR A 55 0.92 -7.35 2.03
C THR A 55 2.22 -7.26 1.23
N SER A 56 2.38 -8.07 0.18
CA SER A 56 3.62 -8.35 -0.57
C SER A 56 4.68 -9.18 0.16
N PHE A 57 4.45 -9.56 1.41
CA PHE A 57 5.38 -10.38 2.17
C PHE A 57 4.90 -11.84 2.21
N THR A 58 5.83 -12.78 2.35
CA THR A 58 5.50 -14.12 2.87
C THR A 58 4.98 -13.98 4.30
N ILE A 59 4.29 -15.01 4.79
CA ILE A 59 3.84 -15.09 6.18
C ILE A 59 5.04 -14.93 7.12
N LYS A 60 6.15 -15.61 6.83
CA LYS A 60 7.36 -15.53 7.65
C LYS A 60 7.94 -14.10 7.69
N GLU A 61 8.07 -13.45 6.54
CA GLU A 61 8.57 -12.07 6.46
C GLU A 61 7.65 -11.10 7.21
N PHE A 62 6.33 -11.23 7.06
CA PHE A 62 5.35 -10.42 7.79
C PHE A 62 5.59 -10.48 9.30
N TYR A 63 5.65 -11.68 9.87
CA TYR A 63 5.87 -11.83 11.32
C TYR A 63 7.29 -11.41 11.75
N CYS A 64 8.30 -11.67 10.92
CA CYS A 64 9.68 -11.22 11.19
C CYS A 64 9.77 -9.69 11.27
N ILE A 65 9.16 -8.98 10.31
CA ILE A 65 9.18 -7.52 10.28
C ILE A 65 8.36 -6.96 11.44
N TYR A 66 7.17 -7.51 11.70
CA TYR A 66 6.34 -7.13 12.84
C TYR A 66 7.10 -7.23 14.18
N ARG A 67 7.81 -8.35 14.39
CA ARG A 67 8.67 -8.57 15.58
C ARG A 67 9.85 -7.62 15.63
N PHE A 68 10.53 -7.39 14.49
CA PHE A 68 11.68 -6.49 14.39
C PHE A 68 11.33 -5.04 14.74
N LEU A 69 10.18 -4.57 14.26
CA LEU A 69 9.73 -3.20 14.51
C LEU A 69 9.27 -2.99 15.97
N MET A 70 9.13 -4.07 16.75
CA MET A 70 8.71 -4.08 18.16
C MET A 70 7.53 -3.14 18.43
N ILE A 71 6.52 -3.20 17.54
CA ILE A 71 5.42 -2.23 17.56
C ILE A 71 4.36 -2.56 18.64
N GLU A 72 4.56 -3.61 19.44
CA GLU A 72 3.59 -4.06 20.44
C GLU A 72 3.32 -2.99 21.51
N ASP A 73 4.37 -2.40 22.09
CA ASP A 73 4.23 -1.37 23.14
C ASP A 73 3.71 -0.03 22.58
N ASP A 74 4.08 0.30 21.35
CA ASP A 74 3.70 1.57 20.73
C ASP A 74 2.25 1.53 20.21
N LEU A 75 1.75 0.37 19.75
CA LEU A 75 0.38 0.21 19.26
C LEU A 75 -0.65 -0.15 20.34
N SER A 76 -0.25 -0.34 21.61
CA SER A 76 -1.14 -0.84 22.66
C SER A 76 -2.17 0.17 23.20
N MET A 77 -2.29 1.36 22.59
CA MET A 77 -3.07 2.48 23.14
C MET A 77 -4.61 2.28 23.15
N ASP A 78 -5.13 1.21 22.54
CA ASP A 78 -6.58 0.97 22.46
C ASP A 78 -6.88 -0.54 22.33
N THR A 79 -8.15 -0.92 22.47
CA THR A 79 -8.74 -2.27 22.51
C THR A 79 -8.39 -3.21 21.34
N LYS A 80 -7.71 -2.73 20.29
CA LYS A 80 -7.36 -3.52 19.10
C LYS A 80 -5.96 -4.12 19.23
N ARG A 81 -5.78 -5.32 18.67
CA ARG A 81 -4.46 -5.96 18.66
C ARG A 81 -3.50 -5.17 17.75
N PRO A 82 -2.28 -4.85 18.21
CA PRO A 82 -1.24 -4.21 17.39
C PRO A 82 -1.03 -4.86 16.01
N ILE A 83 -1.04 -6.19 15.96
CA ILE A 83 -0.85 -6.94 14.73
C ILE A 83 -1.94 -6.69 13.69
N ASP A 84 -3.18 -6.45 14.11
CA ASP A 84 -4.30 -6.17 13.21
C ASP A 84 -4.18 -4.80 12.56
N ARG A 85 -3.73 -3.79 13.34
CA ARG A 85 -3.43 -2.46 12.81
C ARG A 85 -2.26 -2.48 11.83
N TYR A 86 -1.21 -3.21 12.18
CA TYR A 86 -0.07 -3.40 11.30
C TYR A 86 -0.47 -4.10 9.99
N PHE A 87 -1.30 -5.14 10.09
CA PHE A 87 -1.85 -5.84 8.93
C PHE A 87 -2.70 -4.92 8.06
N LEU A 88 -3.65 -4.18 8.63
CA LEU A 88 -4.47 -3.18 7.92
C LEU A 88 -3.60 -2.15 7.20
N PHE A 89 -2.56 -1.66 7.86
CA PHE A 89 -1.62 -0.71 7.30
C PHE A 89 -0.93 -1.25 6.04
N LEU A 90 -0.38 -2.47 6.11
CA LEU A 90 0.25 -3.11 4.95
C LEU A 90 -0.74 -3.40 3.82
N VAL A 91 -1.96 -3.86 4.16
CA VAL A 91 -3.01 -4.11 3.16
C VAL A 91 -3.34 -2.85 2.40
N LYS A 92 -3.54 -1.73 3.11
CA LYS A 92 -3.82 -0.45 2.48
C LYS A 92 -2.67 0.04 1.62
N LEU A 93 -1.43 -0.03 2.11
CA LEU A 93 -0.25 0.35 1.33
C LEU A 93 -0.08 -0.46 0.05
N ARG A 94 -0.30 -1.77 0.13
CA ARG A 94 -0.16 -2.68 -1.01
C ARG A 94 -1.26 -2.45 -2.05
N THR A 95 -2.50 -2.41 -1.60
CA THR A 95 -3.65 -2.52 -2.50
C THR A 95 -4.19 -1.16 -2.97
N GLY A 96 -3.89 -0.07 -2.25
CA GLY A 96 -4.45 1.25 -2.55
C GLY A 96 -5.97 1.34 -2.36
N ILE A 97 -6.57 0.36 -1.68
CA ILE A 97 -8.00 0.27 -1.44
C ILE A 97 -8.47 1.46 -0.57
N SER A 98 -9.70 1.93 -0.83
CA SER A 98 -10.32 3.02 -0.08
C SER A 98 -10.58 2.66 1.39
N ASN A 99 -10.67 3.68 2.25
CA ASN A 99 -10.93 3.46 3.67
C ASN A 99 -12.28 2.81 3.93
N GLU A 100 -13.29 3.16 3.12
CA GLU A 100 -14.65 2.64 3.23
C GLU A 100 -14.66 1.13 2.97
N PHE A 101 -13.90 0.66 1.98
CA PHE A 101 -13.84 -0.77 1.68
C PHE A 101 -13.00 -1.54 2.70
N LEU A 102 -11.94 -0.94 3.23
CA LEU A 102 -11.19 -1.54 4.36
C LEU A 102 -12.04 -1.59 5.63
N ALA A 103 -12.88 -0.59 5.88
CA ALA A 103 -13.80 -0.57 7.01
C ALA A 103 -14.77 -1.76 6.95
N ILE A 104 -15.25 -2.08 5.74
CA ILE A 104 -16.04 -3.27 5.46
C ILE A 104 -15.25 -4.56 5.75
N LEU A 105 -14.04 -4.69 5.19
CA LEU A 105 -13.23 -5.91 5.33
C LEU A 105 -12.86 -6.22 6.78
N PHE A 106 -12.51 -5.19 7.55
CA PHE A 106 -12.03 -5.32 8.93
C PHE A 106 -13.15 -5.19 9.98
N GLY A 107 -14.38 -4.86 9.56
CA GLY A 107 -15.49 -4.60 10.49
C GLY A 107 -15.30 -3.35 11.35
N PHE A 108 -14.60 -2.33 10.82
CA PHE A 108 -14.33 -1.07 11.50
C PHE A 108 -15.13 0.07 10.87
N SER A 109 -15.08 1.26 11.47
CA SER A 109 -15.57 2.48 10.80
C SER A 109 -14.50 3.07 9.89
N ASP A 110 -14.90 3.81 8.85
CA ASP A 110 -13.99 4.56 7.98
C ASP A 110 -13.01 5.44 8.79
N SER A 111 -13.54 6.16 9.79
CA SER A 111 -12.76 7.00 10.70
C SER A 111 -11.71 6.20 11.47
N THR A 112 -12.02 4.96 11.84
CA THR A 112 -11.11 4.05 12.54
C THR A 112 -9.98 3.60 11.63
N VAL A 113 -10.29 3.22 10.38
CA VAL A 113 -9.28 2.85 9.38
C VAL A 113 -8.31 4.01 9.13
N SER A 114 -8.85 5.23 8.98
CA SER A 114 -8.04 6.44 8.79
C SER A 114 -7.14 6.71 10.00
N CYS A 115 -7.71 6.65 11.22
CA CYS A 115 -6.96 6.85 12.46
C CYS A 115 -5.85 5.80 12.63
N ASP A 116 -6.17 4.52 12.49
CA ASP A 116 -5.21 3.41 12.65
C ASP A 116 -4.10 3.49 11.59
N PHE A 117 -4.42 3.85 10.34
CA PHE A 117 -3.42 4.02 9.28
C PHE A 117 -2.43 5.15 9.58
N ASN A 118 -2.94 6.33 9.98
CA ASN A 118 -2.10 7.47 10.32
C ASN A 118 -1.26 7.17 11.57
N PHE A 119 -1.87 6.54 12.58
CA PHE A 119 -1.18 6.14 13.79
C PHE A 119 0.00 5.20 13.50
N VAL A 120 -0.19 4.14 12.71
CA VAL A 120 0.90 3.23 12.33
C VAL A 120 1.96 3.98 11.52
N THR A 121 1.57 4.91 10.65
CA THR A 121 2.49 5.75 9.88
C THR A 121 3.40 6.57 10.79
N ASP A 122 2.83 7.22 11.81
CA ASP A 122 3.57 8.06 12.75
C ASP A 122 4.53 7.23 13.62
N VAL A 123 4.08 6.07 14.10
CA VAL A 123 4.93 5.14 14.88
C VAL A 123 6.11 4.67 14.04
N LEU A 124 5.86 4.24 12.80
CA LEU A 124 6.93 3.82 11.90
C LEU A 124 7.88 4.97 11.55
N TYR A 125 7.35 6.17 11.34
CA TYR A 125 8.17 7.36 11.09
C TYR A 125 9.15 7.61 12.23
N GLU A 126 8.71 7.62 13.48
CA GLU A 126 9.62 7.86 14.61
C GLU A 126 10.65 6.73 14.79
N LYS A 127 10.29 5.47 14.49
CA LYS A 127 11.24 4.35 14.50
C LYS A 127 12.31 4.49 13.42
N PHE A 128 11.91 4.82 12.19
CA PHE A 128 12.84 4.91 11.06
C PHE A 128 13.63 6.22 11.03
N LYS A 129 13.12 7.30 11.61
CA LYS A 129 13.83 8.58 11.72
C LYS A 129 15.14 8.48 12.51
N LEU A 130 15.24 7.51 13.42
CA LEU A 130 16.46 7.25 14.18
C LEU A 130 17.50 6.43 13.38
N GLN A 131 17.09 5.76 12.30
CA GLN A 131 18.05 5.15 11.39
C GLN A 131 18.53 6.23 10.40
N ASP A 132 19.83 6.51 10.43
CA ASP A 132 20.51 7.31 9.40
C ASP A 132 20.64 6.45 8.12
N VAL A 133 19.50 6.09 7.51
CA VAL A 133 19.42 5.21 6.32
C VAL A 133 20.10 5.88 5.12
N PHE A 134 20.19 7.21 5.13
CA PHE A 134 20.76 7.97 4.03
C PHE A 134 22.18 8.41 4.32
N PRO A 135 23.11 8.25 3.36
CA PRO A 135 24.46 8.77 3.51
C PRO A 135 24.45 10.30 3.63
N SER A 136 25.37 10.82 4.44
CA SER A 136 25.58 12.27 4.56
C SER A 136 25.89 12.90 3.20
N LYS A 137 25.60 14.19 3.05
CA LYS A 137 25.86 14.94 1.81
C LYS A 137 27.33 14.82 1.37
N ASP A 138 28.25 14.84 2.32
CA ASP A 138 29.69 14.74 2.04
C ASP A 138 30.08 13.33 1.56
N GLN A 139 29.49 12.28 2.14
CA GLN A 139 29.68 10.91 1.66
C GLN A 139 29.16 10.76 0.22
N VAL A 140 27.97 11.26 -0.07
CA VAL A 140 27.40 11.24 -1.43
C VAL A 140 28.34 11.92 -2.42
N ILE A 141 28.79 13.15 -2.13
CA ILE A 141 29.66 13.90 -3.04
C ILE A 141 30.98 13.18 -3.26
N ARG A 142 31.57 12.62 -2.18
CA ARG A 142 32.84 11.89 -2.23
C ARG A 142 32.76 10.67 -3.16
N TYR A 143 31.69 9.88 -3.06
CA TYR A 143 31.53 8.63 -3.80
C TYR A 143 30.70 8.77 -5.10
N MET A 144 30.23 9.97 -5.44
CA MET A 144 29.44 10.21 -6.66
C MET A 144 30.23 9.87 -7.93
N PRO A 145 29.71 8.98 -8.80
CA PRO A 145 30.35 8.65 -10.07
C PRO A 145 30.52 9.89 -10.98
N PRO A 146 31.59 9.97 -11.80
CA PRO A 146 31.85 11.13 -12.65
C PRO A 146 30.69 11.58 -13.55
N PRO A 147 29.91 10.68 -14.19
CA PRO A 147 28.75 11.08 -14.99
C PRO A 147 27.68 11.80 -14.16
N PHE A 148 27.38 11.28 -12.97
CA PHE A 148 26.42 11.90 -12.05
C PHE A 148 26.93 13.26 -11.54
N ARG A 149 28.24 13.41 -11.33
CA ARG A 149 28.83 14.70 -10.95
C ARG A 149 28.77 15.73 -12.08
N MET A 150 28.69 15.32 -13.34
CA MET A 150 28.52 16.24 -14.47
C MET A 150 27.06 16.64 -14.67
N TYR A 151 26.16 15.65 -14.74
CA TYR A 151 24.77 15.86 -15.18
C TYR A 151 23.76 15.97 -14.02
N CYS A 152 24.10 15.47 -12.83
CA CYS A 152 23.19 15.27 -11.71
C CYS A 152 23.77 15.78 -10.38
N LYS A 153 24.42 16.96 -10.39
CA LYS A 153 25.18 17.53 -9.23
C LYS A 153 24.40 17.64 -7.93
N ASN A 154 23.08 17.76 -8.00
CA ASN A 154 22.20 17.93 -6.85
C ASN A 154 21.53 16.62 -6.40
N VAL A 155 21.72 15.52 -7.13
CA VAL A 155 21.15 14.22 -6.76
C VAL A 155 21.90 13.69 -5.56
N ARG A 156 21.16 13.37 -4.48
CA ARG A 156 21.75 12.75 -3.29
C ARG A 156 21.51 11.26 -3.18
N ILE A 157 20.31 10.83 -3.54
CA ILE A 157 19.84 9.46 -3.41
C ILE A 157 19.06 9.15 -4.68
N ILE A 158 19.28 7.98 -5.25
CA ILE A 158 18.45 7.42 -6.31
C ILE A 158 17.60 6.36 -5.62
N VAL A 159 16.29 6.62 -5.56
CA VAL A 159 15.33 5.72 -4.94
C VAL A 159 14.64 4.99 -6.09
N ASP A 160 15.01 3.74 -6.31
CA ASP A 160 14.34 2.86 -7.27
C ASP A 160 13.14 2.22 -6.58
N CYS A 161 11.99 2.88 -6.69
CA CYS A 161 10.71 2.40 -6.19
C CYS A 161 9.70 2.42 -7.33
N THR A 162 8.81 1.44 -7.36
CA THR A 162 7.61 1.50 -8.20
C THR A 162 6.75 2.67 -7.71
N GLU A 163 6.65 3.74 -8.51
CA GLU A 163 5.78 4.87 -8.19
C GLU A 163 4.32 4.43 -8.36
N ILE A 164 3.60 4.34 -7.26
CA ILE A 164 2.15 4.13 -7.25
C ILE A 164 1.52 5.52 -7.18
N GLU A 165 0.58 5.84 -8.07
CA GLU A 165 -0.18 7.08 -7.98
C GLU A 165 -0.98 7.08 -6.69
N MET A 166 -0.65 7.99 -5.77
CA MET A 166 -1.34 8.17 -4.50
C MET A 166 -1.82 9.61 -4.38
N GLN A 167 -2.93 9.79 -3.68
CA GLN A 167 -3.44 11.12 -3.35
C GLN A 167 -2.34 11.93 -2.65
N LYS A 168 -1.93 13.04 -3.25
CA LYS A 168 -0.86 13.89 -2.74
C LYS A 168 -1.24 14.40 -1.34
N PRO A 169 -0.52 14.01 -0.28
CA PRO A 169 -0.73 14.60 1.03
C PRO A 169 -0.35 16.08 0.97
N SER A 170 -1.06 16.91 1.71
CA SER A 170 -0.79 18.36 1.81
C SER A 170 0.57 18.67 2.46
N SER A 171 1.16 17.69 3.16
CA SER A 171 2.46 17.80 3.81
C SER A 171 3.54 16.96 3.11
N PRO A 172 4.74 17.53 2.86
CA PRO A 172 5.84 16.82 2.19
C PRO A 172 6.48 15.71 3.04
N ILE A 173 6.29 15.71 4.37
CA ILE A 173 6.87 14.70 5.28
C ILE A 173 6.22 13.33 5.07
N LEU A 174 4.91 13.31 4.81
CA LEU A 174 4.16 12.08 4.61
C LEU A 174 4.58 11.33 3.34
N VAL A 175 5.09 12.05 2.32
CA VAL A 175 5.48 11.51 1.00
C VAL A 175 6.66 10.53 1.10
N VAL A 176 7.57 10.73 2.05
CA VAL A 176 8.79 9.90 2.17
C VAL A 176 8.47 8.53 2.74
N VAL A 177 7.57 8.45 3.72
CA VAL A 177 7.19 7.21 4.40
C VAL A 177 6.44 6.29 3.44
N THR A 178 5.52 6.82 2.64
CA THR A 178 4.79 6.03 1.64
C THR A 178 5.69 5.46 0.56
N LYS A 179 6.74 6.18 0.15
CA LYS A 179 7.72 5.67 -0.82
C LYS A 179 8.67 4.61 -0.26
N MET A 180 9.00 4.65 1.04
CA MET A 180 9.87 3.65 1.67
C MET A 180 9.23 2.28 1.89
N LEU A 181 7.90 2.20 1.99
CA LEU A 181 7.19 0.98 2.37
C LEU A 181 6.58 0.21 1.18
N ILE A 182 6.77 0.68 -0.05
CA ILE A 182 6.40 -0.08 -1.24
C ILE A 182 7.47 -1.15 -1.45
N PRO A 183 7.11 -2.45 -1.37
CA PRO A 183 8.08 -3.52 -1.43
C PRO A 183 8.67 -3.61 -2.83
N LEU A 184 10.01 -3.58 -2.85
CA LEU A 184 10.88 -3.91 -3.97
C LEU A 184 10.44 -5.25 -4.57
N LYS A 185 9.82 -5.21 -5.75
CA LYS A 185 9.80 -6.38 -6.64
C LYS A 185 11.16 -6.41 -7.35
N VAL A 186 12.01 -7.35 -6.95
CA VAL A 186 13.10 -7.86 -7.79
C VAL A 186 12.48 -8.76 -8.86
#